data_AF-A0A3D2JQ18-F1
#
_entry.id   AF-A0A3D2JQ18-F1
#
_cell.length_a   1.000
_cell.length_b   1.000
_cell.length_c   1.000
_cell.angle_alpha   90.00
_cell.angle_beta   90.00
_cell.angle_gamma   90.00
#
_symmetry.space_group_name_H-M   'P 1'
#
loop_
_entity.id
_entity.type
_entity.pdbx_description
1 polymer ?
#
loop_
_entity_poly.entity_id
_entity_poly.type
_entity_poly.pdbx_seq_one_letter_code
_entity_poly.pdbx_strand_id
1 'polypeptide(L)' 'MSKVFKDRTAAMNPARILLTPHPMGRPLSAPHDVEKQRDILMHGLRLLDSATEGGTIVEYDKPYRSGPFCN' A
#
# COMPACT_ATOMS: atom_id res chain seq x y z
N MET A 1 9.31 -2.26 -5.75
CA MET A 1 9.11 -0.79 -5.85
C MET A 1 10.46 -0.12 -5.64
N SER A 2 10.76 1.04 -6.23
CA SER A 2 12.12 1.60 -6.12
C SER A 2 12.38 2.15 -4.71
N LYS A 3 13.55 1.84 -4.16
CA LYS A 3 14.09 2.36 -2.88
C LYS A 3 13.88 3.87 -2.71
N VAL A 4 13.89 4.60 -3.83
CA VAL A 4 13.71 6.05 -3.94
C VAL A 4 12.42 6.57 -3.30
N PHE A 5 11.30 5.86 -3.45
CA PHE A 5 10.03 6.33 -2.88
C PHE A 5 10.04 6.21 -1.36
N LYS A 6 10.51 5.08 -0.83
CA LYS A 6 10.63 4.86 0.61
C LYS A 6 11.50 5.92 1.28
N ASP A 7 12.67 6.20 0.71
CA ASP A 7 13.64 7.15 1.29
C ASP A 7 13.06 8.59 1.32
N ARG A 8 12.41 9.03 0.24
CA ARG A 8 11.77 10.35 0.17
C ARG A 8 10.59 10.46 1.13
N THR A 9 9.77 9.41 1.19
CA THR A 9 8.62 9.36 2.06
C THR A 9 9.03 9.36 3.53
N ALA A 10 10.11 8.67 3.91
CA ALA A 10 10.64 8.71 5.28
C ALA A 10 11.10 10.13 5.68
N ALA A 11 11.73 10.87 4.77
CA ALA A 11 12.17 12.24 5.03
C ALA A 11 11.02 13.23 5.31
N MET A 12 9.79 12.91 4.91
CA MET A 12 8.60 13.72 5.19
C MET A 12 8.03 13.51 6.60
N ASN A 13 8.60 12.57 7.38
CA ASN A 13 8.14 12.15 8.70
C ASN A 13 6.61 11.91 8.81
N PRO A 14 6.03 11.06 7.94
CA PRO A 14 4.61 10.79 7.94
C PRO A 14 4.21 9.97 9.17
N ALA A 15 2.96 10.11 9.63
CA ALA A 15 2.48 9.39 10.81
C ALA A 15 2.64 7.87 10.67
N ARG A 16 2.08 7.27 9.60
CA ARG A 16 2.19 5.84 9.23
C ARG A 16 1.91 5.69 7.75
N ILE A 17 2.59 4.77 7.05
CA ILE A 17 2.36 4.54 5.61
C ILE A 17 2.36 3.06 5.26
N LEU A 18 1.36 2.67 4.47
CA LEU A 18 1.37 1.43 3.70
C LEU A 18 1.74 1.76 2.24
N LEU A 19 2.92 1.30 1.80
CA LEU A 19 3.38 1.46 0.43
C LEU A 19 2.89 0.27 -0.41
N THR A 20 2.10 0.53 -1.45
CA THR A 20 1.64 -0.51 -2.39
C THR A 20 2.36 -0.38 -3.74
N PRO A 21 2.72 -1.48 -4.42
CA PRO A 21 3.41 -1.42 -5.72
C PRO A 21 2.37 -1.24 -6.82
N HIS A 22 2.02 0.01 -7.13
CA HIS A 22 0.99 0.34 -8.12
C HIS A 22 1.42 1.50 -9.04
N PRO A 23 0.87 1.61 -10.27
CA PRO A 23 1.00 2.79 -11.10
C PRO A 23 0.42 4.00 -10.38
N MET A 24 1.09 5.15 -10.44
CA MET A 24 0.68 6.38 -9.75
C MET A 24 -0.84 6.62 -9.84
N GLY A 25 -1.47 6.82 -8.68
CA GLY A 25 -2.91 7.10 -8.58
C GLY A 25 -3.82 5.88 -8.39
N ARG A 26 -3.26 4.66 -8.24
CA ARG A 26 -4.04 3.42 -8.01
C ARG A 26 -3.62 2.62 -6.77
N PRO A 27 -3.59 3.21 -5.57
CA PRO A 27 -3.04 2.57 -4.37
C PRO A 27 -3.74 1.30 -3.94
N LEU A 28 -5.00 1.12 -4.35
CA LEU A 28 -5.82 -0.04 -4.03
C LEU A 28 -5.92 -1.06 -5.18
N SER A 29 -5.08 -0.95 -6.22
CA SER A 29 -5.14 -1.76 -7.45
C SER A 29 -6.14 -1.28 -8.52
N ALA A 30 -6.42 -2.12 -9.52
CA ALA A 30 -7.27 -1.78 -10.67
C ALA A 30 -8.75 -1.64 -10.27
N PRO A 31 -9.56 -0.95 -11.10
CA PRO A 31 -11.01 -0.98 -10.96
C PRO A 31 -11.52 -2.43 -10.89
N HIS A 32 -12.47 -2.68 -9.99
CA HIS A 32 -13.13 -3.98 -9.78
C HIS A 32 -12.27 -5.13 -9.24
N ASP A 33 -10.99 -4.94 -8.90
CA ASP A 33 -10.21 -5.94 -8.14
C ASP A 33 -10.60 -5.92 -6.66
N VAL A 34 -11.85 -6.29 -6.36
CA VAL A 34 -12.43 -6.21 -5.00
C VAL A 34 -11.59 -7.01 -4.00
N GLU A 35 -11.08 -8.16 -4.43
CA GLU A 35 -10.23 -9.02 -3.62
C GLU A 35 -8.97 -8.29 -3.18
N LYS A 36 -8.22 -7.70 -4.12
CA LYS A 36 -6.97 -7.01 -3.80
C LYS A 36 -7.19 -5.67 -3.11
N GLN A 37 -8.25 -4.95 -3.48
CA GLN A 37 -8.66 -3.72 -2.78
C GLN A 37 -8.93 -4.01 -1.30
N ARG A 38 -9.71 -5.06 -1.01
CA ARG A 38 -9.98 -5.50 0.36
C ARG A 38 -8.70 -5.90 1.08
N ASP A 39 -7.83 -6.68 0.44
CA ASP A 39 -6.58 -7.14 1.04
C ASP A 39 -5.65 -5.97 1.42
N ILE A 40 -5.54 -4.95 0.56
CA ILE A 40 -4.76 -3.73 0.84
C ILE A 40 -5.35 -2.96 2.01
N LEU A 41 -6.68 -2.79 2.05
CA LEU A 41 -7.35 -2.11 3.17
C LEU A 41 -7.13 -2.84 4.50
N MET A 42 -7.21 -4.17 4.51
CA MET A 42 -6.93 -4.98 5.69
C MET A 42 -5.47 -4.82 6.17
N HIS A 43 -4.50 -4.69 5.26
CA HIS A 43 -3.13 -4.38 5.64
C HIS A 43 -3.00 -2.97 6.23
N GLY A 44 -3.75 -2.01 5.71
CA GLY A 44 -3.81 -0.66 6.28
C GLY A 44 -4.36 -0.67 7.71
N LEU A 45 -5.43 -1.43 7.96
CA LEU A 45 -5.98 -1.61 9.30
C LEU A 45 -4.98 -2.28 10.24
N ARG A 46 -4.34 -3.38 9.80
CA ARG A 46 -3.29 -4.05 10.59
C ARG A 46 -2.13 -3.13 10.94
N LEU A 47 -1.73 -2.24 10.03
CA LEU A 47 -0.71 -1.24 10.31
C LEU A 47 -1.12 -0.30 11.45
N LEU A 48 -2.42 0.04 11.56
CA LEU A 48 -2.90 0.87 12.67
C LEU A 48 -2.76 0.16 14.01
N ASP A 49 -2.98 -1.15 14.03
CA ASP A 49 -2.87 -1.99 15.22
C ASP A 49 -1.41 -2.27 15.61
N SER A 50 -0.53 -2.49 14.62
CA SER A 50 0.84 -2.97 14.86
C SER A 50 1.89 -1.87 14.98
N ALA A 51 1.63 -0.66 14.44
CA ALA A 51 2.62 0.42 14.47
C ALA A 51 2.64 1.12 15.82
N THR A 52 3.61 0.78 16.66
CA THR A 52 3.83 1.39 17.98
C THR A 52 4.56 2.73 17.91
N GLU A 53 5.11 3.09 16.75
CA GLU A 53 5.92 4.31 16.54
C GLU A 53 5.45 5.09 15.31
N GLY A 54 5.61 6.43 15.36
CA GLY A 54 5.42 7.29 14.20
C GLY A 54 6.48 7.04 13.12
N GLY A 55 6.17 7.29 11.86
CA GLY A 55 7.09 7.04 10.75
C GLY A 55 7.17 5.56 10.33
N THR A 56 6.32 4.69 10.88
CA THR A 56 6.28 3.28 10.47
C THR A 56 5.84 3.16 9.01
N ILE A 57 6.73 2.62 8.16
CA ILE A 57 6.49 2.37 6.74
C ILE A 57 6.50 0.85 6.51
N VAL A 58 5.38 0.31 6.04
CA VAL A 58 5.25 -1.10 5.65
C VAL A 58 5.02 -1.20 4.15
N GLU A 59 5.67 -2.17 3.52
CA GLU A 59 5.50 -2.46 2.10
C GLU A 59 4.50 -3.60 1.93
N TYR A 60 3.53 -3.40 1.06
CA TYR A 60 2.63 -4.44 0.60
C TYR A 60 3.33 -5.24 -0.50
N ASP A 61 3.41 -6.55 -0.31
CA ASP A 61 4.26 -7.46 -1.09
C ASP A 61 3.62 -7.96 -2.39
N LYS A 62 2.29 -7.98 -2.50
CA LYS A 62 1.62 -8.55 -3.67
C LYS A 62 1.65 -7.60 -4.88
N PRO A 63 2.00 -8.09 -6.09
CA PRO A 63 2.16 -7.27 -7.30
C PRO A 63 0.84 -6.68 -7.78
N TYR A 64 0.90 -5.52 -8.46
CA TYR A 64 -0.28 -4.93 -9.12
C TYR A 64 -0.92 -5.91 -10.11
N ARG A 65 -2.26 -6.03 -10.11
CA ARG A 65 -3.00 -6.83 -11.07
C ARG A 65 -3.72 -5.88 -12.04
N SER A 66 -3.46 -5.99 -13.35
CA SER A 66 -4.23 -5.35 -14.42
C SER A 66 -5.27 -6.36 -14.92
N GLY A 67 -6.56 -6.02 -14.85
CA GLY A 67 -7.69 -6.92 -15.13
C GLY A 67 -7.76 -7.52 -16.55
N PRO A 68 -8.86 -8.22 -16.89
CA PRO A 68 -10.20 -8.02 -16.32
C PRO A 68 -10.46 -8.93 -15.11
N PHE A 69 -10.75 -8.34 -13.97
CA PHE A 69 -11.30 -9.06 -12.81
C PHE A 69 -12.81 -9.04 -12.95
N CYS A 70 -13.32 -9.96 -13.78
CA CYS A 70 -14.75 -10.27 -13.76
C CYS A 70 -15.01 -11.12 -12.52
N ASN A 71 -16.10 -10.81 -11.80
CA ASN A 71 -16.72 -11.77 -10.90
C ASN A 71 -17.24 -12.96 -11.69
#